data_AF-A0A7U7DAL1-F1
#
_entry.id   AF-A0A7U7DAL1-F1
#
_cell.length_a   1.000
_cell.length_b   1.000
_cell.length_c   1.000
_cell.angle_alpha   90.00
_cell.angle_beta   90.00
_cell.angle_gamma   90.00
#
_symmetry.space_group_name_H-M   'P 1'
#
loop_
_entity.id
_entity.type
_entity.pdbx_description
1 polymer ?
#
loop_
_entity_poly.entity_id
_entity_poly.type
_entity_poly.pdbx_seq_one_letter_code
_entity_poly.pdbx_strand_id
1 'polypeptide(L)'
;MVSYALKQGLAMSPDLPGRLAELRVMPGTSLHGEAGARELAALHRQLVRAIQPATPQAVVLIERERLRGGFLRWLGPIPLIRTLTLSSVGCLASVVGLAMSSLVNEQNIALGFLDSSGSTLGWNVMFILACAGLGAAFSALFQAHRYVADATYDPRFDSSYAARMILGLIAGLILVELLPEDLFAESSLGAFGKPALAMMGGFSASAVYRLLQRMVDVMETVVRGDSNQHAAAAIQSQRASVESEGIRARGELAAGLLDLQRELEADPRLDQVRQQLAGLARQVMSGDS
;
A
#
# COMPACT_ATOMS: atom_id res chain seq x y z
N MET A 1 2.38 -28.28 -16.71
CA MET A 1 2.00 -27.10 -17.51
C MET A 1 0.84 -27.38 -18.45
N VAL A 2 0.96 -28.21 -19.49
CA VAL A 2 -0.16 -28.56 -20.39
C VAL A 2 -1.35 -29.20 -19.64
N SER A 3 -1.07 -30.19 -18.78
CA SER A 3 -2.05 -30.80 -17.86
C SER A 3 -2.78 -29.77 -16.99
N TYR A 4 -2.09 -28.72 -16.55
CA TYR A 4 -2.64 -27.65 -15.73
C TYR A 4 -3.54 -26.72 -16.54
N ALA A 5 -3.06 -26.27 -17.71
CA ALA A 5 -3.80 -25.39 -18.60
C ALA A 5 -5.10 -26.04 -19.12
N LEU A 6 -5.08 -27.33 -19.46
CA LEU A 6 -6.28 -28.09 -19.84
C LEU A 6 -7.28 -28.22 -18.68
N LYS A 7 -6.81 -28.44 -17.46
CA LYS A 7 -7.68 -28.55 -16.27
C LYS A 7 -8.33 -27.24 -15.87
N GLN A 8 -7.65 -26.12 -16.12
CA GLN A 8 -8.18 -24.78 -15.86
C GLN A 8 -8.98 -24.20 -17.03
N GLY A 9 -9.10 -24.91 -18.16
CA GLY A 9 -9.81 -24.44 -19.34
C GLY A 9 -9.15 -23.24 -20.03
N LEU A 10 -7.83 -23.05 -19.84
CA LEU A 10 -7.09 -21.96 -20.48
C LEU A 10 -6.97 -22.23 -21.99
N ALA A 11 -7.25 -21.19 -22.78
CA ALA A 11 -7.14 -21.24 -24.24
C ALA A 11 -5.67 -21.47 -24.64
N MET A 12 -5.38 -22.64 -25.20
CA MET A 12 -4.07 -22.99 -25.74
C MET A 12 -4.15 -23.18 -27.25
N SER A 13 -3.06 -22.87 -27.96
CA SER A 13 -2.94 -23.24 -29.37
C SER A 13 -3.05 -24.77 -29.51
N PRO A 14 -3.94 -25.29 -30.38
CA PRO A 14 -4.24 -26.72 -30.49
C PRO A 14 -3.04 -27.57 -30.93
N ASP A 15 -2.01 -26.95 -31.53
CA ASP A 15 -0.78 -27.63 -31.94
C ASP A 15 0.22 -27.90 -30.80
N LEU A 16 0.09 -27.18 -29.67
CA LEU A 16 1.05 -27.27 -28.57
C LEU A 16 1.10 -28.65 -27.89
N PRO A 17 -0.03 -29.30 -27.54
CA PRO A 17 -0.01 -30.62 -26.93
C PRO A 17 0.55 -31.69 -27.88
N GLY A 18 0.24 -31.58 -29.18
CA GLY A 18 0.69 -32.52 -30.22
C GLY A 18 2.20 -32.47 -30.42
N ARG A 19 2.77 -31.27 -30.64
CA ARG A 19 4.22 -31.10 -30.82
C ARG A 19 5.04 -31.53 -29.59
N LEU A 20 4.52 -31.29 -28.39
CA LEU A 20 5.16 -31.76 -27.15
C LEU A 20 5.11 -33.28 -26.99
N ALA A 21 4.02 -33.93 -27.44
CA ALA A 21 3.91 -35.38 -27.41
C ALA A 21 4.91 -36.03 -28.37
N GLU A 22 5.08 -35.47 -29.57
CA GLU A 22 6.08 -35.92 -30.55
C GLU A 22 7.52 -35.79 -30.02
N LEU A 23 7.87 -34.63 -29.43
CA LEU A 23 9.17 -34.40 -28.79
C LEU A 23 9.45 -35.31 -27.59
N ARG A 24 8.41 -35.75 -26.86
CA ARG A 24 8.54 -36.67 -25.72
C ARG A 24 8.78 -38.12 -26.16
N VAL A 25 8.23 -38.52 -27.30
CA VAL A 25 8.34 -39.88 -27.84
C VAL A 25 9.65 -40.09 -28.61
N MET A 26 10.25 -39.03 -29.16
CA MET A 26 11.53 -39.09 -29.88
C MET A 26 12.65 -38.25 -29.20
N PRO A 27 13.13 -38.65 -28.01
CA PRO A 27 14.13 -37.88 -27.26
C PRO A 27 15.53 -37.85 -27.93
N GLY A 28 15.79 -38.72 -28.91
CA GLY A 28 17.13 -38.93 -29.48
C GLY A 28 17.48 -38.09 -30.71
N THR A 29 16.53 -37.86 -31.63
CA THR A 29 16.86 -37.46 -33.02
C THR A 29 16.78 -35.96 -33.29
N SER A 30 16.01 -35.20 -32.51
CA SER A 30 15.76 -33.76 -32.74
C SER A 30 16.33 -32.82 -31.67
N LEU A 31 16.79 -33.34 -30.53
CA LEU A 31 17.27 -32.53 -29.39
C LEU A 31 18.80 -32.32 -29.35
N HIS A 32 19.57 -33.08 -30.13
CA HIS A 32 21.04 -32.95 -30.19
C HIS A 32 21.45 -31.88 -31.20
N GLY A 33 21.21 -30.61 -30.86
CA GLY A 33 21.65 -29.46 -31.67
C GLY A 33 21.01 -28.14 -31.24
N GLU A 34 21.64 -27.01 -31.62
CA GLU A 34 21.12 -25.68 -31.29
C GLU A 34 19.68 -25.46 -31.77
N ALA A 35 19.28 -26.10 -32.87
CA ALA A 35 17.93 -26.01 -33.42
C ALA A 35 16.87 -26.63 -32.49
N GLY A 36 17.13 -27.82 -31.93
CA GLY A 36 16.23 -28.47 -30.97
C GLY A 36 16.12 -27.70 -29.64
N ALA A 37 17.24 -27.12 -29.19
CA ALA A 37 17.24 -26.26 -28.01
C ALA A 37 16.42 -24.98 -28.22
N ARG A 38 16.50 -24.36 -29.41
CA ARG A 38 15.69 -23.17 -29.77
C ARG A 38 14.21 -23.51 -29.88
N GLU A 39 13.85 -24.65 -30.46
CA GLU A 39 12.45 -25.10 -30.57
C GLU A 39 11.84 -25.36 -29.19
N LEU A 40 12.57 -26.06 -28.31
CA LEU A 40 12.14 -26.29 -26.93
C LEU A 40 12.00 -24.96 -26.16
N ALA A 41 12.92 -24.02 -26.35
CA ALA A 41 12.83 -22.69 -25.73
C ALA A 41 11.66 -21.85 -26.28
N ALA A 42 11.28 -22.02 -27.55
CA ALA A 42 10.12 -21.37 -28.14
C ALA A 42 8.80 -21.95 -27.58
N LEU A 43 8.70 -23.28 -27.51
CA LEU A 43 7.56 -23.97 -26.91
C LEU A 43 7.42 -23.64 -25.43
N HIS A 44 8.53 -23.60 -24.68
CA HIS A 44 8.53 -23.20 -23.27
C HIS A 44 8.01 -21.77 -23.10
N ARG A 45 8.47 -20.81 -23.92
CA ARG A 45 7.98 -19.42 -23.88
C ARG A 45 6.50 -19.31 -24.21
N GLN A 46 6.00 -20.07 -25.19
CA GLN A 46 4.58 -20.11 -25.53
C GLN A 46 3.73 -20.67 -24.38
N LEU A 47 4.20 -21.75 -23.74
CA LEU A 47 3.54 -22.32 -22.57
C LEU A 47 3.52 -21.37 -21.38
N VAL A 48 4.65 -20.70 -21.10
CA VAL A 48 4.75 -19.71 -20.02
C VAL A 48 3.78 -18.55 -20.25
N ARG A 49 3.62 -18.09 -21.50
CA ARG A 49 2.63 -17.06 -21.84
C ARG A 49 1.19 -17.55 -21.66
N ALA A 50 0.91 -18.79 -22.06
CA ALA A 50 -0.44 -19.37 -21.97
C ALA A 50 -0.90 -19.62 -20.53
N ILE A 51 0.03 -19.81 -19.58
CA ILE A 51 -0.31 -20.06 -18.18
C ILE A 51 -0.29 -18.80 -17.29
N GLN A 52 0.00 -17.60 -17.82
CA GLN A 52 0.00 -16.39 -16.99
C GLN A 52 -1.39 -16.14 -16.38
N PRO A 53 -1.47 -15.75 -15.10
CA PRO A 53 -0.39 -15.28 -14.21
C PRO A 53 0.42 -16.39 -13.48
N ALA A 54 0.07 -17.67 -13.64
CA ALA A 54 0.72 -18.78 -12.94
C ALA A 54 2.17 -18.98 -13.39
N THR A 55 3.07 -19.22 -12.43
CA THR A 55 4.49 -19.47 -12.76
C THR A 55 4.73 -20.95 -13.06
N PRO A 56 5.64 -21.28 -14.01
CA PRO A 56 5.96 -22.67 -14.35
C PRO A 56 6.46 -23.48 -13.15
N GLN A 57 7.22 -22.84 -12.25
CA GLN A 57 7.73 -23.46 -11.04
C GLN A 57 6.60 -23.78 -10.04
N ALA A 58 5.64 -22.87 -9.84
CA ALA A 58 4.48 -23.10 -8.98
C ALA A 58 3.64 -24.29 -9.49
N VAL A 59 3.38 -24.35 -10.80
CA VAL A 59 2.61 -25.46 -11.40
C VAL A 59 3.30 -26.81 -11.20
N VAL A 60 4.63 -26.87 -11.38
CA VAL A 60 5.39 -28.12 -11.17
C VAL A 60 5.45 -28.49 -9.69
N LEU A 61 5.56 -27.52 -8.79
CA LEU A 61 5.54 -27.76 -7.35
C LEU A 61 4.19 -28.33 -6.91
N ILE A 62 3.09 -27.68 -7.31
CA ILE A 62 1.72 -28.13 -7.02
C ILE A 62 1.48 -29.54 -7.58
N GLU A 63 1.94 -29.84 -8.80
CA GLU A 63 1.77 -31.17 -9.42
C GLU A 63 2.64 -32.25 -8.74
N ARG A 64 3.87 -31.92 -8.31
CA ARG A 64 4.74 -32.83 -7.53
C ARG A 64 4.18 -33.10 -6.13
N GLU A 65 3.67 -32.09 -5.44
CA GLU A 65 3.02 -32.24 -4.14
C GLU A 65 1.71 -33.01 -4.25
N ARG A 66 0.95 -32.82 -5.36
CA ARG A 66 -0.24 -33.62 -5.66
C ARG A 66 0.06 -35.11 -5.84
N LEU A 67 1.28 -35.49 -6.21
CA LEU A 67 1.70 -36.89 -6.37
C LEU A 67 2.24 -37.50 -5.06
N ARG A 68 2.74 -36.68 -4.13
CA ARG A 68 3.15 -37.14 -2.79
C ARG A 68 1.91 -37.28 -1.90
N GLY A 69 1.30 -38.47 -1.91
CA GLY A 69 0.16 -38.80 -1.06
C GLY A 69 0.53 -38.82 0.43
N GLY A 70 -0.20 -38.07 1.25
CA GLY A 70 -0.06 -38.07 2.70
C GLY A 70 -1.36 -37.64 3.40
N PHE A 71 -1.54 -38.05 4.66
CA PHE A 71 -2.76 -37.81 5.45
C PHE A 71 -3.08 -36.32 5.67
N LEU A 72 -2.06 -35.45 5.76
CA LEU A 72 -2.24 -34.01 5.97
C LEU A 72 -2.62 -33.23 4.69
N ARG A 73 -2.99 -33.91 3.60
CA ARG A 73 -3.38 -33.27 2.33
C ARG A 73 -4.75 -32.59 2.35
N TRP A 74 -5.57 -32.86 3.37
CA TRP A 74 -6.85 -32.18 3.56
C TRP A 74 -6.70 -30.67 3.81
N LEU A 75 -5.57 -30.24 4.41
CA LEU A 75 -5.30 -28.83 4.71
C LEU A 75 -4.66 -28.05 3.55
N GLY A 76 -4.42 -28.68 2.41
CA GLY A 76 -3.82 -28.06 1.23
C GLY A 76 -2.49 -28.71 0.80
N PRO A 77 -2.08 -28.51 -0.47
CA PRO A 77 -0.88 -29.15 -1.02
C PRO A 77 0.43 -28.51 -0.52
N ILE A 78 0.39 -27.25 -0.08
CA ILE A 78 1.59 -26.44 0.18
C ILE A 78 1.96 -26.46 1.68
N PRO A 79 3.23 -26.72 2.05
CA PRO A 79 3.66 -26.79 3.46
C PRO A 79 3.41 -25.50 4.24
N LEU A 80 3.50 -24.33 3.58
CA LEU A 80 3.20 -23.03 4.19
C LEU A 80 1.74 -22.90 4.63
N ILE A 81 0.77 -23.34 3.81
CA ILE A 81 -0.64 -23.30 4.21
C ILE A 81 -0.84 -24.14 5.47
N ARG A 82 -0.17 -25.29 5.55
CA ARG A 82 -0.27 -26.19 6.70
C ARG A 82 0.27 -25.55 7.97
N THR A 83 1.45 -24.91 7.91
CA THR A 83 2.03 -24.23 9.08
C THR A 83 1.18 -23.04 9.51
N LEU A 84 0.67 -22.24 8.56
CA LEU A 84 -0.24 -21.13 8.88
C LEU A 84 -1.57 -21.60 9.48
N THR A 85 -2.12 -22.69 8.96
CA THR A 85 -3.36 -23.29 9.51
C THR A 85 -3.12 -23.83 10.91
N LEU A 86 -2.01 -24.53 11.14
CA LEU A 86 -1.61 -25.00 12.47
C LEU A 86 -1.41 -23.82 13.44
N SER A 87 -0.74 -22.75 13.00
CA SER A 87 -0.58 -21.53 13.80
C SER A 87 -1.93 -20.88 14.12
N SER A 88 -2.85 -20.79 13.15
CA SER A 88 -4.19 -20.23 13.37
C SER A 88 -5.01 -21.07 14.35
N VAL A 89 -4.98 -22.39 14.22
CA VAL A 89 -5.65 -23.32 15.14
C VAL A 89 -5.00 -23.24 16.52
N GLY A 90 -3.68 -23.11 16.59
CA GLY A 90 -2.93 -22.90 17.83
C GLY A 90 -3.35 -21.61 18.54
N CYS A 91 -3.38 -20.48 17.82
CA CYS A 91 -3.86 -19.20 18.36
C CYS A 91 -5.31 -19.29 18.81
N LEU A 92 -6.19 -19.92 18.03
CA LEU A 92 -7.60 -20.12 18.42
C LEU A 92 -7.71 -20.97 19.69
N ALA A 93 -6.98 -22.08 19.78
CA ALA A 93 -6.95 -22.92 20.98
C ALA A 93 -6.40 -22.16 22.19
N SER A 94 -5.39 -21.31 22.00
CA SER A 94 -4.87 -20.43 23.03
C SER A 94 -5.92 -19.41 23.49
N VAL A 95 -6.63 -18.75 22.57
CA VAL A 95 -7.72 -17.82 22.92
C VAL A 95 -8.78 -18.52 23.75
N VAL A 96 -9.24 -19.69 23.32
CA VAL A 96 -10.25 -20.47 24.05
C VAL A 96 -9.72 -20.90 25.42
N GLY A 97 -8.51 -21.43 25.50
CA GLY A 97 -7.92 -21.86 26.77
C GLY A 97 -7.67 -20.72 27.75
N LEU A 98 -7.25 -19.55 27.25
CA LEU A 98 -7.03 -18.35 28.05
C LEU A 98 -8.36 -17.74 28.51
N ALA A 99 -9.40 -17.74 27.67
CA ALA A 99 -10.74 -17.25 28.00
C ALA A 99 -11.42 -18.05 29.12
N MET A 100 -11.01 -19.31 29.35
CA MET A 100 -11.50 -20.11 30.48
C MET A 100 -10.90 -19.71 31.82
N SER A 101 -9.82 -18.92 31.83
CA SER A 101 -9.17 -18.45 33.05
C SER A 101 -9.99 -17.36 33.72
N SER A 102 -10.22 -17.46 35.03
CA SER A 102 -10.91 -16.41 35.80
C SER A 102 -10.14 -15.08 35.86
N LEU A 103 -8.86 -15.08 35.49
CA LEU A 103 -8.04 -13.87 35.39
C LEU A 103 -8.38 -13.03 34.15
N VAL A 104 -8.87 -13.69 33.09
CA VAL A 104 -9.27 -13.06 31.82
C VAL A 104 -10.75 -12.73 31.91
N ASN A 105 -11.06 -11.51 32.33
CA ASN A 105 -12.43 -11.01 32.42
C ASN A 105 -12.53 -9.59 31.86
N GLU A 106 -13.75 -9.11 31.64
CA GLU A 106 -14.01 -7.81 31.04
C GLU A 106 -13.35 -6.66 31.80
N GLN A 107 -13.40 -6.68 33.14
CA GLN A 107 -12.84 -5.63 33.99
C GLN A 107 -11.31 -5.61 33.92
N ASN A 108 -10.67 -6.77 33.91
CA ASN A 108 -9.22 -6.90 33.91
C ASN A 108 -8.62 -6.64 32.53
N ILE A 109 -9.33 -7.01 31.45
CA ILE A 109 -8.92 -6.69 30.08
C ILE A 109 -9.10 -5.21 29.81
N ALA A 110 -10.17 -4.61 30.35
CA ALA A 110 -10.36 -3.18 30.31
C ALA A 110 -9.20 -2.46 30.99
N LEU A 111 -8.62 -2.95 32.08
CA LEU A 111 -7.41 -2.32 32.64
C LEU A 111 -6.21 -2.43 31.66
N GLY A 112 -5.72 -1.30 31.16
CA GLY A 112 -4.51 -1.20 30.33
C GLY A 112 -3.24 -1.68 31.04
N PHE A 113 -2.08 -1.64 30.35
CA PHE A 113 -0.83 -2.19 30.91
C PHE A 113 -0.34 -1.44 32.14
N LEU A 114 -0.69 -0.15 32.25
CA LEU A 114 -0.27 0.72 33.34
C LEU A 114 -1.12 0.54 34.60
N ASP A 115 -2.39 0.16 34.46
CA ASP A 115 -3.34 0.07 35.57
C ASP A 115 -3.51 -1.35 36.11
N SER A 116 -3.15 -2.37 35.32
CA SER A 116 -3.20 -3.76 35.77
C SER A 116 -1.88 -4.17 36.45
N SER A 117 -1.95 -4.82 37.61
CA SER A 117 -0.76 -5.28 38.37
C SER A 117 -0.75 -6.81 38.56
N GLY A 118 0.45 -7.37 38.75
CA GLY A 118 0.65 -8.77 39.13
C GLY A 118 0.49 -9.78 37.99
N SER A 119 0.17 -11.02 38.35
CA SER A 119 0.02 -12.15 37.41
C SER A 119 -1.16 -11.96 36.43
N THR A 120 -2.17 -11.19 36.81
CA THR A 120 -3.35 -10.86 35.98
C THR A 120 -2.97 -10.18 34.67
N LEU A 121 -2.03 -9.24 34.70
CA LEU A 121 -1.54 -8.56 33.50
C LEU A 121 -0.95 -9.56 32.50
N GLY A 122 -0.12 -10.50 32.98
CA GLY A 122 0.49 -11.51 32.11
C GLY A 122 -0.54 -12.37 31.38
N TRP A 123 -1.61 -12.78 32.06
CA TRP A 123 -2.70 -13.55 31.45
C TRP A 123 -3.49 -12.73 30.43
N ASN A 124 -3.79 -11.46 30.73
CA ASN A 124 -4.50 -10.57 29.80
C ASN A 124 -3.66 -10.26 28.55
N VAL A 125 -2.37 -9.98 28.72
CA VAL A 125 -1.44 -9.77 27.61
C VAL A 125 -1.37 -11.01 26.74
N MET A 126 -1.23 -12.20 27.33
CA MET A 126 -1.22 -13.45 26.56
C MET A 126 -2.52 -13.67 25.79
N PHE A 127 -3.67 -13.33 26.39
CA PHE A 127 -4.96 -13.39 25.73
C PHE A 127 -5.05 -12.42 24.55
N ILE A 128 -4.71 -11.15 24.76
CA ILE A 128 -4.68 -10.12 23.70
C ILE A 128 -3.69 -10.51 22.59
N LEU A 129 -2.54 -11.06 22.95
CA LEU A 129 -1.53 -11.54 22.00
C LEU A 129 -2.04 -12.71 21.17
N ALA A 130 -2.81 -13.63 21.78
CA ALA A 130 -3.45 -14.73 21.08
C ALA A 130 -4.54 -14.21 20.11
N CYS A 131 -5.33 -13.20 20.51
CA CYS A 131 -6.28 -12.52 19.62
C CYS A 131 -5.58 -11.81 18.45
N ALA A 132 -4.50 -11.06 18.70
CA ALA A 132 -3.70 -10.42 17.66
C ALA A 132 -3.06 -11.45 16.71
N GLY A 133 -2.52 -12.53 17.27
CA GLY A 133 -1.97 -13.67 16.53
C GLY A 133 -3.02 -14.36 15.65
N LEU A 134 -4.25 -14.52 16.14
CA LEU A 134 -5.37 -15.07 15.36
C LEU A 134 -5.69 -14.18 14.16
N GLY A 135 -5.78 -12.86 14.33
CA GLY A 135 -5.97 -11.91 13.24
C GLY A 135 -4.83 -11.97 12.21
N ALA A 136 -3.58 -12.04 12.67
CA ALA A 136 -2.40 -12.11 11.82
C ALA A 136 -2.32 -13.44 11.05
N ALA A 137 -2.62 -14.57 11.70
CA ALA A 137 -2.69 -15.87 11.05
C ALA A 137 -3.82 -15.92 10.02
N PHE A 138 -4.97 -15.33 10.32
CA PHE A 138 -6.09 -15.25 9.40
C PHE A 138 -5.74 -14.43 8.13
N SER A 139 -5.10 -13.27 8.28
CA SER A 139 -4.67 -12.46 7.13
C SER A 139 -3.62 -13.17 6.28
N ALA A 140 -2.64 -13.84 6.92
CA ALA A 140 -1.62 -14.62 6.23
C ALA A 140 -2.22 -15.81 5.49
N LEU A 141 -3.18 -16.52 6.10
CA LEU A 141 -3.86 -17.66 5.50
C LEU A 141 -4.73 -17.24 4.31
N PHE A 142 -5.47 -16.13 4.42
CA PHE A 142 -6.28 -15.62 3.31
C PHE A 142 -5.42 -15.18 2.12
N GLN A 143 -4.28 -14.55 2.38
CA GLN A 143 -3.30 -14.21 1.35
C GLN A 143 -2.71 -15.47 0.72
N ALA A 144 -2.29 -16.45 1.53
CA ALA A 144 -1.75 -17.71 1.05
C ALA A 144 -2.77 -18.46 0.17
N HIS A 145 -4.03 -18.55 0.60
CA HIS A 145 -5.11 -19.17 -0.18
C HIS A 145 -5.27 -18.50 -1.54
N ARG A 146 -5.22 -17.16 -1.61
CA ARG A 146 -5.26 -16.42 -2.88
C ARG A 146 -4.07 -16.75 -3.78
N TYR A 147 -2.84 -16.79 -3.24
CA TYR A 147 -1.65 -17.15 -4.02
C TYR A 147 -1.69 -18.59 -4.57
N VAL A 148 -2.33 -19.50 -3.85
CA VAL A 148 -2.55 -20.88 -4.31
C VAL A 148 -3.66 -20.95 -5.36
N ALA A 149 -4.76 -20.21 -5.18
CA ALA A 149 -5.83 -20.11 -6.16
C ALA A 149 -5.31 -19.54 -7.49
N ASP A 150 -4.44 -18.54 -7.44
CA ASP A 150 -3.82 -17.90 -8.60
C ASP A 150 -2.57 -18.64 -9.12
N ALA A 151 -2.20 -19.78 -8.50
CA ALA A 151 -0.98 -20.56 -8.76
C ALA A 151 0.29 -19.70 -8.94
N THR A 152 0.38 -18.61 -8.18
CA THR A 152 1.50 -17.66 -8.17
C THR A 152 2.42 -17.91 -6.96
N TYR A 153 2.20 -19.01 -6.23
CA TYR A 153 2.98 -19.33 -5.04
C TYR A 153 4.45 -19.58 -5.36
N ASP A 154 5.33 -18.82 -4.71
CA ASP A 154 6.78 -18.99 -4.74
C ASP A 154 7.31 -19.31 -3.33
N PRO A 155 7.85 -20.52 -3.10
CA PRO A 155 8.42 -20.96 -1.82
C PRO A 155 9.51 -20.06 -1.24
N ARG A 156 10.15 -19.23 -2.08
CA ARG A 156 11.23 -18.34 -1.62
C ARG A 156 10.76 -17.28 -0.64
N PHE A 157 9.45 -16.98 -0.60
CA PHE A 157 8.86 -15.97 0.28
C PHE A 157 8.33 -16.52 1.61
N ASP A 158 8.54 -17.81 1.94
CA ASP A 158 8.06 -18.40 3.21
C ASP A 158 8.47 -17.58 4.45
N SER A 159 9.69 -17.04 4.47
CA SER A 159 10.17 -16.15 5.54
C SER A 159 9.42 -14.81 5.61
N SER A 160 8.96 -14.29 4.47
CA SER A 160 8.20 -13.04 4.39
C SER A 160 6.80 -13.19 4.98
N TYR A 161 6.19 -14.37 4.89
CA TYR A 161 4.89 -14.64 5.52
C TYR A 161 5.00 -14.69 7.04
N ALA A 162 6.06 -15.34 7.57
CA ALA A 162 6.33 -15.35 9.01
C ALA A 162 6.60 -13.94 9.55
N ALA A 163 7.43 -13.15 8.85
CA ALA A 163 7.68 -11.76 9.21
C ALA A 163 6.40 -10.91 9.22
N ARG A 164 5.51 -11.11 8.24
CA ARG A 164 4.21 -10.44 8.19
C ARG A 164 3.30 -10.85 9.35
N MET A 165 3.34 -12.11 9.77
CA MET A 165 2.59 -12.59 10.93
C MET A 165 3.08 -11.95 12.23
N ILE A 166 4.40 -11.85 12.41
CA ILE A 166 5.00 -11.14 13.56
C ILE A 166 4.59 -9.67 13.55
N LEU A 167 4.66 -9.01 12.38
CA LEU A 167 4.28 -7.61 12.25
C LEU A 167 2.80 -7.39 12.57
N GLY A 168 1.92 -8.30 12.16
CA GLY A 168 0.50 -8.29 12.53
C GLY A 168 0.31 -8.42 14.04
N LEU A 169 0.97 -9.39 14.66
CA LEU A 169 0.88 -9.61 16.11
C LEU A 169 1.31 -8.37 16.91
N ILE A 170 2.42 -7.73 16.52
CA ILE A 170 2.87 -6.46 17.12
C ILE A 170 1.85 -5.34 16.87
N ALA A 171 1.36 -5.21 15.64
CA ALA A 171 0.38 -4.17 15.29
C ALA A 171 -0.94 -4.33 16.06
N GLY A 172 -1.42 -5.55 16.26
CA GLY A 172 -2.58 -5.84 17.09
C GLY A 172 -2.39 -5.43 18.54
N LEU A 173 -1.21 -5.72 19.11
CA LEU A 173 -0.89 -5.32 20.48
C LEU A 173 -0.80 -3.79 20.64
N ILE A 174 -0.11 -3.12 19.71
CA ILE A 174 0.02 -1.66 19.72
C ILE A 174 -1.36 -1.00 19.59
N LEU A 175 -2.21 -1.50 18.71
CA LEU A 175 -3.54 -0.91 18.49
C LEU A 175 -4.40 -0.96 19.76
N VAL A 176 -4.32 -2.04 20.54
CA VAL A 176 -5.08 -2.16 21.80
C VAL A 176 -4.59 -1.19 22.86
N GLU A 177 -3.28 -0.98 22.96
CA GLU A 177 -2.69 -0.13 24.00
C GLU A 177 -2.79 1.37 23.67
N LEU A 178 -2.76 1.71 22.38
CA LEU A 178 -2.78 3.10 21.94
C LEU A 178 -4.20 3.71 21.94
N LEU A 179 -5.24 2.89 21.77
CA LEU A 179 -6.61 3.40 21.67
C LEU A 179 -7.22 3.60 23.06
N PRO A 180 -7.73 4.82 23.38
CA PRO A 180 -8.37 5.10 24.66
C PRO A 180 -9.59 4.22 24.90
N GLU A 181 -9.82 3.84 26.15
CA GLU A 181 -10.97 3.04 26.57
C GLU A 181 -12.30 3.78 26.41
N ASP A 182 -12.25 5.11 26.55
CA ASP A 182 -13.42 6.00 26.41
C ASP A 182 -14.07 5.92 25.03
N LEU A 183 -13.32 5.54 23.99
CA LEU A 183 -13.87 5.34 22.63
C LEU A 183 -14.90 4.20 22.57
N PHE A 184 -14.80 3.23 23.49
CA PHE A 184 -15.62 2.02 23.51
C PHE A 184 -16.64 2.01 24.65
N ALA A 185 -16.46 2.86 25.66
CA ALA A 185 -17.30 2.94 26.85
C ALA A 185 -18.78 3.29 26.56
N GLU A 186 -19.06 4.08 25.52
CA GLU A 186 -20.44 4.44 25.14
C GLU A 186 -21.14 3.41 24.25
N SER A 187 -20.41 2.40 23.76
CA SER A 187 -20.92 1.40 22.83
C SER A 187 -21.09 0.05 23.50
N SER A 188 -22.09 -0.74 23.08
CA SER A 188 -22.26 -2.14 23.50
C SER A 188 -21.07 -3.05 23.09
N LEU A 189 -20.04 -2.48 22.44
CA LEU A 189 -18.78 -3.12 22.13
C LEU A 189 -17.74 -3.04 23.25
N GLY A 190 -17.99 -2.35 24.38
CA GLY A 190 -17.01 -2.24 25.48
C GLY A 190 -16.37 -3.57 25.88
N ALA A 191 -17.19 -4.61 26.10
CA ALA A 191 -16.75 -5.95 26.49
C ALA A 191 -15.90 -6.69 25.43
N PHE A 192 -16.16 -6.43 24.15
CA PHE A 192 -15.52 -7.13 23.03
C PHE A 192 -14.50 -6.25 22.29
N GLY A 193 -14.38 -4.99 22.69
CA GLY A 193 -13.67 -3.94 21.97
C GLY A 193 -12.17 -4.21 21.90
N LYS A 194 -11.51 -4.41 23.05
CA LYS A 194 -10.06 -4.67 23.09
C LYS A 194 -9.67 -5.96 22.35
N PRO A 195 -10.32 -7.12 22.57
CA PRO A 195 -10.01 -8.33 21.80
C PRO A 195 -10.30 -8.20 20.30
N ALA A 196 -11.40 -7.52 19.92
CA ALA A 196 -11.72 -7.27 18.53
C ALA A 196 -10.69 -6.33 17.87
N LEU A 197 -10.26 -5.28 18.56
CA LEU A 197 -9.19 -4.38 18.12
C LEU A 197 -7.88 -5.15 17.91
N ALA A 198 -7.52 -6.03 18.85
CA ALA A 198 -6.34 -6.89 18.72
C ALA A 198 -6.42 -7.72 17.42
N MET A 199 -7.55 -8.37 17.17
CA MET A 199 -7.78 -9.15 15.95
C MET A 199 -7.72 -8.28 14.69
N MET A 200 -8.32 -7.09 14.69
CA MET A 200 -8.31 -6.18 13.55
C MET A 200 -6.91 -5.63 13.25
N GLY A 201 -6.15 -5.26 14.28
CA GLY A 201 -4.76 -4.82 14.13
C GLY A 201 -3.84 -5.96 13.68
N GLY A 202 -4.08 -7.18 14.21
CA GLY A 202 -3.46 -8.42 13.76
C GLY A 202 -3.70 -8.68 12.27
N PHE A 203 -4.95 -8.54 11.83
CA PHE A 203 -5.35 -8.76 10.45
C PHE A 203 -4.75 -7.72 9.49
N SER A 204 -4.69 -6.45 9.90
CA SER A 204 -4.27 -5.34 9.04
C SER A 204 -3.14 -4.52 9.63
N ALA A 205 -1.96 -5.13 9.75
CA ALA A 205 -0.74 -4.43 10.19
C ALA A 205 -0.48 -3.14 9.41
N SER A 206 -0.78 -3.14 8.10
CA SER A 206 -0.61 -1.95 7.24
C SER A 206 -1.55 -0.80 7.61
N ALA A 207 -2.77 -1.09 8.08
CA ALA A 207 -3.69 -0.05 8.51
C ALA A 207 -3.23 0.56 9.83
N VAL A 208 -2.76 -0.27 10.77
CA VAL A 208 -2.18 0.21 12.03
C VAL A 208 -0.96 1.08 11.76
N TYR A 209 -0.05 0.65 10.88
CA TYR A 209 1.10 1.45 10.48
C TYR A 209 0.68 2.81 9.90
N ARG A 210 -0.29 2.84 8.99
CA ARG A 210 -0.82 4.10 8.43
C ARG A 210 -1.46 5.00 9.49
N LEU A 211 -2.16 4.42 10.46
CA LEU A 211 -2.74 5.16 11.58
C LEU A 211 -1.66 5.81 12.43
N LEU A 212 -0.64 5.04 12.84
CA LEU A 212 0.50 5.55 13.60
C LEU A 212 1.22 6.66 12.85
N GLN A 213 1.50 6.45 11.56
CA GLN A 213 2.12 7.44 10.72
C GLN A 213 1.29 8.74 10.70
N ARG A 214 -0.03 8.62 10.52
CA ARG A 214 -0.92 9.79 10.53
C ARG A 214 -0.90 10.54 11.87
N MET A 215 -0.82 9.84 12.99
CA MET A 215 -0.70 10.47 14.31
C MET A 215 0.63 11.20 14.46
N VAL A 216 1.73 10.60 13.98
CA VAL A 216 3.05 11.24 13.94
C VAL A 216 3.02 12.47 13.06
N ASP A 217 2.43 12.40 11.86
CA ASP A 217 2.34 13.53 10.93
C ASP A 217 1.50 14.68 11.52
N VAL A 218 0.40 14.37 12.22
CA VAL A 218 -0.43 15.36 12.93
C VAL A 218 0.37 16.00 14.06
N MET A 219 1.08 15.20 14.87
CA MET A 219 1.92 15.72 15.94
C MET A 219 3.07 16.58 15.39
N GLU A 220 3.69 16.17 14.29
CA GLU A 220 4.70 16.94 13.59
C GLU A 220 4.14 18.26 13.05
N THR A 221 2.89 18.26 12.56
CA THR A 221 2.19 19.48 12.12
C THR A 221 1.92 20.42 13.29
N VAL A 222 1.48 19.89 14.44
CA VAL A 222 1.28 20.68 15.66
C VAL A 222 2.59 21.25 16.19
N VAL A 223 3.68 20.47 16.13
CA VAL A 223 5.01 20.86 16.65
C VAL A 223 5.75 21.82 15.71
N ARG A 224 5.68 21.62 14.39
CA ARG A 224 6.28 22.55 13.42
C ARG A 224 5.43 23.81 13.23
N GLY A 225 4.14 23.72 13.56
CA GLY A 225 3.16 24.79 13.38
C GLY A 225 2.95 25.12 11.90
N ASP A 226 1.84 25.81 11.62
CA ASP A 226 1.50 26.38 10.30
C ASP A 226 2.53 27.41 9.78
N SER A 227 3.65 27.61 10.48
CA SER A 227 4.71 28.58 10.24
C SER A 227 5.16 28.63 8.78
N ASN A 228 5.35 27.48 8.13
CA ASN A 228 5.77 27.43 6.72
C ASN A 228 4.62 27.66 5.73
N GLN A 229 3.40 27.20 6.04
CA GLN A 229 2.25 27.39 5.16
C GLN A 229 1.75 28.83 5.19
N HIS A 230 1.70 29.45 6.37
CA HIS A 230 1.39 30.87 6.53
C HIS A 230 2.50 31.78 6.01
N ALA A 231 3.79 31.44 6.17
CA ALA A 231 4.88 32.22 5.58
C ALA A 231 4.83 32.21 4.04
N ALA A 232 4.58 31.05 3.42
CA ALA A 232 4.46 30.95 1.97
C ALA A 232 3.21 31.70 1.44
N ALA A 233 2.07 31.58 2.14
CA ALA A 233 0.85 32.31 1.80
C ALA A 233 1.01 33.83 1.97
N ALA A 234 1.70 34.29 3.03
CA ALA A 234 1.99 35.70 3.26
C ALA A 234 2.89 36.28 2.16
N ILE A 235 3.98 35.59 1.80
CA ILE A 235 4.90 36.01 0.72
C ILE A 235 4.17 36.09 -0.63
N GLN A 236 3.28 35.13 -0.92
CA GLN A 236 2.50 35.13 -2.16
C GLN A 236 1.53 36.33 -2.22
N SER A 237 0.84 36.63 -1.10
CA SER A 237 -0.08 37.77 -1.02
C SER A 237 0.65 39.11 -1.15
N GLN A 238 1.86 39.22 -0.58
CA GLN A 238 2.68 40.42 -0.65
C GLN A 238 3.26 40.63 -2.06
N ARG A 239 3.64 39.57 -2.78
CA ARG A 239 4.07 39.68 -4.18
C ARG A 239 2.92 40.13 -5.09
N ALA A 240 1.72 39.57 -4.89
CA ALA A 240 0.54 39.95 -5.65
C ALA A 240 0.13 41.42 -5.42
N SER A 241 0.30 41.95 -4.19
CA SER A 241 0.02 43.36 -3.91
C SER A 241 1.05 44.30 -4.55
N VAL A 242 2.34 43.95 -4.51
CA VAL A 242 3.42 44.73 -5.16
C VAL A 242 3.24 44.79 -6.68
N GLU A 243 2.83 43.69 -7.31
CA GLU A 243 2.55 43.65 -8.75
C GLU A 243 1.36 44.56 -9.12
N SER A 244 0.30 44.55 -8.30
CA SER A 244 -0.88 45.40 -8.49
C SER A 244 -0.56 46.90 -8.34
N GLU A 245 0.26 47.26 -7.36
CA GLU A 245 0.74 48.64 -7.18
C GLU A 245 1.55 49.14 -8.39
N GLY A 246 2.41 48.28 -8.96
CA GLY A 246 3.17 48.60 -10.15
C GLY A 246 2.29 48.86 -11.39
N ILE A 247 1.25 48.03 -11.59
CA ILE A 247 0.30 48.21 -12.69
C ILE A 247 -0.49 49.52 -12.51
N ARG A 248 -0.91 49.84 -11.29
CA ARG A 248 -1.65 51.08 -11.00
C ARG A 248 -0.77 52.31 -11.23
N ALA A 249 0.46 52.32 -10.74
CA ALA A 249 1.39 53.43 -10.92
C ALA A 249 1.69 53.68 -12.41
N ARG A 250 1.86 52.62 -13.22
CA ARG A 250 2.04 52.74 -14.67
C ARG A 250 0.80 53.31 -15.37
N GLY A 251 -0.40 52.94 -14.93
CA GLY A 251 -1.66 53.48 -15.45
C GLY A 251 -1.80 54.98 -15.18
N GLU A 252 -1.44 55.43 -13.98
CA GLU A 252 -1.47 56.86 -13.60
C GLU A 252 -0.47 57.69 -14.42
N LEU A 253 0.76 57.17 -14.64
CA LEU A 253 1.75 57.83 -15.50
C LEU A 253 1.30 57.91 -16.96
N ALA A 254 0.68 56.84 -17.50
CA ALA A 254 0.16 56.83 -18.86
C ALA A 254 -0.98 57.85 -19.04
N ALA A 255 -1.88 57.96 -18.07
CA ALA A 255 -2.94 58.97 -18.07
C ALA A 255 -2.37 60.40 -18.05
N GLY A 256 -1.36 60.67 -17.22
CA GLY A 256 -0.71 61.98 -17.15
C GLY A 256 -0.01 62.38 -18.45
N LEU A 257 0.62 61.42 -19.15
CA LEU A 257 1.24 61.66 -20.45
C LEU A 257 0.22 61.98 -21.54
N LEU A 258 -0.94 61.32 -21.52
CA LEU A 258 -2.03 61.59 -22.47
C LEU A 258 -2.64 62.98 -22.26
N ASP A 259 -2.74 63.43 -21.01
CA ASP A 259 -3.28 64.76 -20.71
C ASP A 259 -2.31 65.86 -21.14
N LEU A 260 -1.00 65.69 -20.88
CA LEU A 260 0.04 66.57 -21.41
C LEU A 260 0.02 66.64 -22.94
N GLN A 261 -0.17 65.50 -23.63
CA GLN A 261 -0.29 65.49 -25.08
C GLN A 261 -1.49 66.32 -25.57
N ARG A 262 -2.62 66.26 -24.87
CA ARG A 262 -3.82 67.06 -25.22
C ARG A 262 -3.58 68.55 -25.02
N GLU A 263 -2.91 68.96 -23.95
CA GLU A 263 -2.55 70.37 -23.72
C GLU A 263 -1.58 70.88 -24.79
N LEU A 264 -0.62 70.06 -25.21
CA LEU A 264 0.34 70.39 -26.26
C LEU A 264 -0.31 70.49 -27.65
N GLU A 265 -1.41 69.77 -27.91
CA GLU A 265 -2.16 69.89 -29.18
C GLU A 265 -2.93 71.22 -29.29
N ALA A 266 -3.09 71.97 -28.20
CA ALA A 266 -3.76 73.28 -28.19
C ALA A 266 -2.85 74.46 -28.59
N ASP A 267 -1.51 74.29 -28.63
CA ASP A 267 -0.56 75.37 -28.99
C ASP A 267 0.32 74.99 -30.20
N PRO A 268 0.12 75.61 -31.39
CA PRO A 268 0.77 75.21 -32.65
C PRO A 268 2.27 75.59 -32.77
N ARG A 269 2.94 76.01 -31.69
CA ARG A 269 4.37 76.39 -31.69
C ARG A 269 5.32 75.34 -31.08
N LEU A 270 4.83 74.19 -30.62
CA LEU A 270 5.59 73.23 -29.81
C LEU A 270 5.84 71.86 -30.48
N ASP A 271 5.94 71.80 -31.80
CA ASP A 271 6.12 70.55 -32.56
C ASP A 271 7.41 69.77 -32.19
N GLN A 272 8.49 70.46 -31.80
CA GLN A 272 9.73 69.80 -31.35
C GLN A 272 9.56 69.06 -30.02
N VAL A 273 8.79 69.63 -29.08
CA VAL A 273 8.52 69.02 -27.77
C VAL A 273 7.61 67.80 -27.93
N ARG A 274 6.67 67.85 -28.90
CA ARG A 274 5.79 66.73 -29.25
C ARG A 274 6.56 65.50 -29.74
N GLN A 275 7.57 65.68 -30.60
CA GLN A 275 8.39 64.56 -31.09
C GLN A 275 9.24 63.91 -29.98
N GLN A 276 9.76 64.71 -29.05
CA GLN A 276 10.55 64.18 -27.91
C GLN A 276 9.67 63.42 -26.90
N LEU A 277 8.48 63.94 -26.58
CA LEU A 277 7.50 63.26 -25.72
C LEU A 277 6.99 61.95 -26.33
N ALA A 278 6.71 61.95 -27.64
CA ALA A 278 6.28 60.73 -28.34
C ALA A 278 7.36 59.65 -28.36
N GLY A 279 8.65 60.03 -28.36
CA GLY A 279 9.77 59.10 -28.21
C GLY A 279 9.87 58.50 -26.81
N LEU A 280 9.77 59.36 -25.78
CA LEU A 280 9.79 58.96 -24.37
C LEU A 280 8.61 58.04 -24.00
N ALA A 281 7.40 58.36 -24.45
CA ALA A 281 6.22 57.51 -24.24
C ALA A 281 6.40 56.12 -24.86
N ARG A 282 7.00 56.05 -26.06
CA ARG A 282 7.28 54.77 -26.72
C ARG A 282 8.33 53.97 -25.96
N GLN A 283 9.34 54.63 -25.39
CA GLN A 283 10.40 53.99 -24.61
C GLN A 283 9.92 53.46 -23.25
N VAL A 284 9.00 54.17 -22.58
CA VAL A 284 8.34 53.69 -21.35
C VAL A 284 7.41 52.51 -21.63
N MET A 285 6.79 52.46 -22.81
CA MET A 285 5.97 51.33 -23.24
C MET A 285 6.76 50.15 -23.81
N SER A 286 7.97 50.37 -24.35
CA SER A 286 8.81 49.33 -24.94
C SER A 286 9.94 48.84 -24.03
N GLY A 287 10.10 49.44 -22.85
CA GLY A 287 11.06 49.02 -21.83
C GLY A 287 10.60 47.76 -21.10
N ASP A 288 10.42 46.68 -21.85
CA ASP A 288 10.22 45.31 -21.37
C ASP A 288 11.03 44.37 -22.29
N SER A 289 12.33 44.27 -22.00
CA SER A 289 13.18 43.12 -22.32
C SER A 289 14.24 42.95 -21.25
#